data_AF-A0A1B5L2B1-F1
#
_entry.id   AF-A0A1B5L2B1-F1
#
_cell.length_a   1.000
_cell.length_b   1.000
_cell.length_c   1.000
_cell.angle_alpha   90.00
_cell.angle_beta   90.00
_cell.angle_gamma   90.00
#
_symmetry.space_group_name_H-M   'P 1'
#
loop_
_entity.id
_entity.type
_entity.pdbx_description
1 polymer ?
#
loop_
_entity_poly.entity_id
_entity_poly.type
_entity_poly.pdbx_seq_one_letter_code
_entity_poly.pdbx_strand_id
1 'polypeptide(L)'
;MTNWNIICADSIAHRTTYPTNAPLGPTAIGDLPACGQTCFNNMKDQHSALGCSSPDPAFLCRNINFYYGIRDCSNGACGAVVASTVIAFESKYCASATAAAHS
;
A
#
# COMPACT_ATOMS: atom_id res chain seq x y z
N MET A 1 -17.58 7.78 17.73
CA MET A 1 -17.50 6.31 17.80
C MET A 1 -17.98 5.80 16.45
N THR A 2 -17.12 5.77 15.44
CA THR A 2 -17.57 5.45 14.08
C THR A 2 -17.51 3.94 13.89
N ASN A 3 -18.72 3.42 13.73
CA ASN A 3 -19.17 2.05 13.73
C ASN A 3 -18.38 1.12 12.80
N TRP A 4 -18.08 -0.07 13.31
CA TRP A 4 -17.17 -1.07 12.77
C TRP A 4 -17.97 -2.20 12.07
N ASN A 5 -18.73 -1.92 11.00
CA ASN A 5 -19.47 -3.00 10.32
C ASN A 5 -19.97 -2.77 8.87
N ILE A 6 -19.30 -1.94 8.08
CA ILE A 6 -19.62 -1.78 6.64
C ILE A 6 -18.24 -1.75 5.98
N ILE A 7 -17.71 -2.81 5.35
CA ILE A 7 -18.23 -3.51 4.18
C ILE A 7 -17.68 -4.96 4.22
N CYS A 8 -18.52 -5.92 4.60
CA CYS A 8 -18.35 -7.34 4.32
C CYS A 8 -19.63 -7.86 3.66
N ALA A 9 -20.02 -7.28 2.53
CA ALA A 9 -20.94 -7.85 1.55
C ALA A 9 -21.12 -6.85 0.39
N ASP A 10 -20.37 -7.03 -0.69
CA ASP A 10 -20.98 -7.05 -2.02
C ASP A 10 -20.13 -7.92 -2.95
N SER A 11 -20.43 -9.21 -2.86
CA SER A 11 -20.03 -10.18 -3.86
C SER A 11 -20.86 -9.90 -5.12
N ILE A 12 -20.29 -9.21 -6.11
CA ILE A 12 -20.46 -9.32 -7.59
C ILE A 12 -19.88 -8.02 -8.20
N ALA A 13 -18.57 -7.82 -8.09
CA ALA A 13 -17.84 -6.87 -8.92
C ALA A 13 -16.36 -7.29 -9.09
N HIS A 14 -16.11 -8.60 -9.09
CA HIS A 14 -14.86 -9.10 -9.65
C HIS A 14 -15.01 -9.16 -11.18
N ARG A 15 -15.09 -7.96 -11.80
CA ARG A 15 -14.84 -7.57 -13.21
C ARG A 15 -15.64 -6.29 -13.52
N THR A 16 -15.00 -5.34 -14.19
CA THR A 16 -15.51 -4.03 -14.65
C THR A 16 -15.55 -2.98 -13.53
N THR A 17 -14.42 -2.42 -13.07
CA THR A 17 -13.73 -1.33 -13.79
C THR A 17 -12.27 -1.24 -13.30
N TYR A 18 -11.42 -2.19 -13.67
CA TYR A 18 -10.10 -1.73 -14.08
C TYR A 18 -10.36 -1.08 -15.44
N PRO A 19 -10.21 0.24 -15.62
CA PRO A 19 -10.32 0.82 -16.95
C PRO A 19 -9.34 0.05 -17.84
N THR A 20 -9.86 -0.55 -18.90
CA THR A 20 -9.13 -1.36 -19.89
C THR A 20 -8.12 -0.53 -20.71
N ASN A 21 -7.80 0.67 -20.22
CA ASN A 21 -6.93 1.68 -20.80
C ASN A 21 -5.90 2.23 -19.78
N ALA A 22 -5.76 1.65 -18.58
CA ALA A 22 -4.70 2.04 -17.64
C ALA A 22 -3.35 1.42 -18.05
N PRO A 23 -2.30 2.23 -18.28
CA PRO A 23 -0.96 1.68 -18.44
C PRO A 23 -0.46 1.17 -17.07
N LEU A 24 -0.01 -0.08 -16.99
CA LEU A 24 1.03 -0.53 -16.04
C LEU A 24 0.72 -0.46 -14.51
N GLY A 25 -0.33 -1.13 -14.03
CA GLY A 25 -0.51 -1.43 -12.58
C GLY A 25 -0.87 -0.22 -11.69
N PRO A 26 -1.01 -0.40 -10.36
CA PRO A 26 -1.36 0.68 -9.43
C PRO A 26 -0.31 1.80 -9.43
N THR A 27 -0.77 3.05 -9.34
CA THR A 27 0.08 4.26 -9.39
C THR A 27 -0.08 5.18 -8.18
N ALA A 28 -1.19 5.02 -7.44
CA ALA A 28 -1.43 5.63 -6.14
C ALA A 28 -1.89 4.57 -5.13
N ILE A 29 -1.78 4.89 -3.83
CA ILE A 29 -2.25 3.98 -2.75
C ILE A 29 -3.74 3.64 -2.95
N GLY A 30 -4.56 4.59 -3.39
CA GLY A 30 -5.98 4.38 -3.66
C GLY A 30 -6.29 3.38 -4.80
N ASP A 31 -5.32 3.07 -5.66
CA ASP A 31 -5.46 2.07 -6.73
C ASP A 31 -5.24 0.63 -6.22
N LEU A 32 -4.74 0.47 -4.99
CA LEU A 32 -4.53 -0.84 -4.39
C LEU A 32 -5.87 -1.46 -3.96
N PRO A 33 -5.97 -2.80 -3.91
CA PRO A 33 -7.07 -3.47 -3.21
C PRO A 33 -7.17 -3.00 -1.76
N ALA A 34 -8.37 -3.04 -1.18
CA ALA A 34 -8.63 -2.51 0.16
C ALA A 34 -7.65 -3.03 1.23
N CYS A 35 -7.27 -4.30 1.16
CA CYS A 35 -6.27 -4.88 2.07
C CYS A 35 -4.88 -4.22 1.92
N GLY A 36 -4.46 -3.90 0.69
CA GLY A 36 -3.21 -3.22 0.40
C GLY A 36 -3.22 -1.76 0.84
N GLN A 37 -4.36 -1.07 0.68
CA GLN A 37 -4.56 0.28 1.22
C GLN A 37 -4.40 0.29 2.75
N THR A 38 -5.06 -0.64 3.43
CA THR A 38 -4.96 -0.81 4.88
C THR A 38 -3.52 -1.08 5.32
N CYS A 39 -2.83 -2.01 4.65
CA CYS A 39 -1.43 -2.30 4.96
C CYS A 39 -0.52 -1.08 4.80
N PHE A 40 -0.70 -0.32 3.71
CA PHE A 40 0.05 0.91 3.47
C PHE A 40 -0.20 1.97 4.53
N ASN A 41 -1.46 2.26 4.82
CA ASN A 41 -1.81 3.30 5.79
C ASN A 41 -1.36 2.92 7.21
N ASN A 42 -1.59 1.67 7.63
CA ASN A 42 -1.16 1.18 8.94
C ASN A 42 0.37 1.25 9.11
N MET A 43 1.15 0.92 8.07
CA MET A 43 2.59 1.02 8.18
C MET A 43 3.09 2.45 8.15
N LYS A 44 2.43 3.30 7.37
CA LYS A 44 2.74 4.73 7.30
C LYS A 44 2.46 5.43 8.63
N ASP A 45 1.40 5.05 9.34
CA ASP A 45 1.05 5.60 10.65
C ASP A 45 2.03 5.17 11.76
N GLN A 46 2.77 4.08 11.55
CA GLN A 46 3.84 3.62 12.44
C GLN A 46 5.20 4.29 12.17
N HIS A 47 5.24 5.36 11.37
CA HIS A 47 6.46 6.09 11.03
C HIS A 47 7.32 6.46 12.26
N SER A 48 6.69 6.80 13.38
CA SER A 48 7.36 7.18 14.63
C SER A 48 8.12 6.00 15.27
N ALA A 49 7.54 4.79 15.23
CA ALA A 49 8.21 3.57 15.68
C ALA A 49 9.38 3.17 14.77
N LEU A 50 9.35 3.61 13.50
CA LEU A 50 10.43 3.46 12.53
C LEU A 50 11.48 4.58 12.64
N GLY A 51 11.37 5.47 13.63
CA GLY A 51 12.30 6.60 13.83
C GLY A 51 12.12 7.75 12.84
N CYS A 52 11.05 7.75 12.05
CA CYS A 52 10.73 8.81 11.10
C CYS A 52 9.89 9.88 11.80
N SER A 53 10.32 11.15 11.77
CA SER A 53 9.58 12.27 12.36
C SER A 53 8.27 12.59 11.64
N SER A 54 8.10 12.08 10.41
CA SER A 54 6.91 12.27 9.60
C SER A 54 6.68 11.03 8.74
N PRO A 55 5.44 10.82 8.23
CA PRO A 55 5.10 9.75 7.29
C PRO A 55 5.66 10.00 5.87
N ASP A 56 6.84 10.61 5.80
CA ASP A 56 7.47 10.99 4.56
C ASP A 56 7.92 9.74 3.79
N PRO A 57 7.56 9.61 2.50
CA PRO A 57 7.88 8.44 1.70
C PRO A 57 9.39 8.15 1.67
N ALA A 58 10.25 9.17 1.56
CA ALA A 58 11.69 8.97 1.44
C ALA A 58 12.30 8.46 2.75
N PHE A 59 11.81 8.92 3.90
CA PHE A 59 12.26 8.42 5.20
C PHE A 59 11.77 7.00 5.50
N LEU A 60 10.50 6.71 5.20
CA LEU A 60 9.93 5.39 5.37
C LEU A 60 10.65 4.35 4.51
N CYS A 61 10.88 4.68 3.24
CA CYS A 61 11.54 3.79 2.28
C CYS A 61 13.03 3.55 2.55
N ARG A 62 13.68 4.38 3.38
CA ARG A 62 15.04 4.10 3.87
C ARG A 62 15.07 3.05 4.98
N ASN A 63 13.94 2.77 5.61
CA ASN A 63 13.81 1.77 6.65
C ASN A 63 13.29 0.46 6.06
N ILE A 64 14.13 -0.58 6.04
CA ILE A 64 13.75 -1.90 5.53
C ILE A 64 12.56 -2.52 6.29
N ASN A 65 12.33 -2.10 7.53
CA ASN A 65 11.16 -2.53 8.32
C ASN A 65 9.83 -2.05 7.71
N PHE A 66 9.81 -0.95 6.96
CA PHE A 66 8.62 -0.53 6.21
C PHE A 66 8.30 -1.56 5.13
N TYR A 67 9.29 -1.96 4.32
CA TYR A 67 9.15 -3.01 3.31
C TYR A 67 8.66 -4.34 3.92
N TYR A 68 9.28 -4.79 5.01
CA TYR A 68 8.85 -6.02 5.69
C TYR A 68 7.43 -5.91 6.24
N GLY A 69 7.06 -4.77 6.83
CA GLY A 69 5.70 -4.51 7.31
C GLY A 69 4.66 -4.60 6.19
N ILE A 70 4.91 -3.96 5.05
CA ILE A 70 4.01 -4.03 3.88
C ILE A 70 3.91 -5.45 3.34
N ARG A 71 5.04 -6.14 3.18
CA ARG A 71 5.08 -7.52 2.70
C ARG A 71 4.31 -8.46 3.62
N ASP A 72 4.59 -8.41 4.92
CA ASP A 72 4.03 -9.35 5.89
C ASP A 72 2.54 -9.07 6.11
N CYS A 73 2.15 -7.80 6.20
CA CYS A 73 0.74 -7.40 6.23
C CYS A 73 0.00 -7.86 4.97
N SER A 74 0.58 -7.64 3.78
CA SER A 74 -0.09 -8.01 2.54
C SER A 74 -0.21 -9.52 2.38
N ASN A 75 0.81 -10.29 2.77
CA ASN A 75 0.72 -11.75 2.75
C ASN A 75 -0.31 -12.28 3.75
N GLY A 76 -0.41 -11.68 4.94
CA GLY A 76 -1.37 -12.09 5.97
C GLY A 76 -2.82 -11.66 5.70
N ALA A 77 -3.03 -10.46 5.17
CA ALA A 77 -4.35 -9.86 4.98
C ALA A 77 -4.93 -10.02 3.56
N CYS A 78 -4.07 -10.05 2.54
CA CYS A 78 -4.49 -10.07 1.14
C CYS A 78 -4.33 -11.44 0.45
N GLY A 79 -3.45 -12.30 0.97
CA GLY A 79 -2.99 -13.51 0.28
C GLY A 79 -1.95 -13.22 -0.81
N ALA A 80 -1.21 -14.27 -1.21
CA ALA A 80 0.04 -14.15 -1.99
C ALA A 80 -0.10 -13.43 -3.35
N VAL A 81 -1.21 -13.64 -4.07
CA VAL A 81 -1.45 -13.03 -5.39
C VAL A 81 -1.58 -11.52 -5.28
N VAL A 82 -2.41 -11.05 -4.34
CA VAL A 82 -2.61 -9.62 -4.13
C VAL A 82 -1.40 -9.00 -3.45
N ALA A 83 -0.75 -9.71 -2.52
CA ALA A 83 0.47 -9.26 -1.86
C ALA A 83 1.56 -8.91 -2.87
N SER A 84 1.74 -9.72 -3.91
CA SER A 84 2.71 -9.47 -4.98
C SER A 84 2.45 -8.13 -5.70
N THR A 85 1.18 -7.74 -5.85
CA THR A 85 0.80 -6.44 -6.46
C THR A 85 1.12 -5.28 -5.52
N VAL A 86 0.84 -5.42 -4.22
CA VAL A 86 1.12 -4.40 -3.19
C VAL A 86 2.63 -4.19 -3.02
N ILE A 87 3.42 -5.27 -3.03
CA ILE A 87 4.88 -5.23 -2.95
C ILE A 87 5.47 -4.55 -4.20
N ALA A 88 4.98 -4.89 -5.40
CA ALA A 88 5.44 -4.24 -6.63
C ALA A 88 5.12 -2.73 -6.65
N PHE A 89 3.96 -2.34 -6.12
CA PHE A 89 3.60 -0.94 -5.94
C PHE A 89 4.54 -0.23 -4.96
N GLU A 90 4.82 -0.85 -3.81
CA GLU A 90 5.74 -0.32 -2.80
C GLU A 90 7.11 -0.01 -3.36
N SER A 91 7.66 -0.91 -4.17
CA SER A 91 8.98 -0.69 -4.76
C SER A 91 8.98 0.53 -5.69
N LYS A 92 7.90 0.74 -6.46
CA LYS A 92 7.74 1.95 -7.29
C LYS A 92 7.56 3.21 -6.44
N TYR A 93 6.77 3.13 -5.37
CA TYR A 93 6.54 4.22 -4.43
C TYR A 93 7.84 4.70 -3.78
N CYS A 94 8.71 3.76 -3.38
CA CYS A 94 10.01 4.09 -2.82
C CYS A 94 11.02 4.60 -3.85
N ALA A 95 10.97 4.09 -5.08
CA ALA A 95 11.79 4.62 -6.16
C ALA A 95 11.43 6.08 -6.49
N SER A 96 10.14 6.41 -6.57
CA SER A 96 9.69 7.78 -6.85
C SER A 96 9.98 8.73 -5.68
N ALA A 97 9.81 8.27 -4.44
CA ALA A 97 10.18 9.03 -3.24
C ALA A 97 11.66 9.40 -3.21
N THR A 98 12.53 8.44 -3.56
CA THR A 98 13.97 8.66 -3.62
C THR A 98 14.35 9.64 -4.74
N ALA A 99 13.68 9.56 -5.89
CA ALA A 99 13.87 10.50 -6.98
C ALA A 99 13.46 11.94 -6.60
N ALA A 100 12.35 12.10 -5.88
CA ALA A 100 11.88 13.40 -5.40
C ALA A 100 12.73 13.98 -4.25
N ALA A 101 13.40 13.14 -3.46
CA ALA A 101 14.32 13.61 -2.42
C ALA A 101 15.66 14.13 -2.97
N HIS A 102 15.98 13.85 -4.24
CA HIS A 102 17.21 14.26 -4.92
C HIS A 102 17.02 15.47 -5.87
N SER A 103 15.83 16.09 -5.89
CA SER A 103 15.50 17.30 -6.67
C SER A 103 15.42 18.54 -5.81
#